data_AF-A0A2V4UXB0-F1
#
_entry.id   AF-A0A2V4UXB0-F1
#
_cell.length_a   1.000
_cell.length_b   1.000
_cell.length_c   1.000
_cell.angle_alpha   90.00
_cell.angle_beta   90.00
_cell.angle_gamma   90.00
#
_symmetry.space_group_name_H-M   'P 1'
#
loop_
_entity.id
_entity.type
_entity.pdbx_description
1 polymer ?
#
loop_
_entity_poly.entity_id
_entity_poly.type
_entity_poly.pdbx_seq_one_letter_code
_entity_poly.pdbx_strand_id
1 'polypeptide(L)'
;MQRHILCPIAGQISSKNGNDQQAPTSGLMRHAAIFSIFIPLRLLALTALFITIFITSAHADHDGQPHDHDTNTAHNEPSLVTTANVSTSTQASTSGTSNISIATSTSSGDAIQQFVAGDFSQRQAMLSDWPGSVESLDSLVEFIANDELYQGNSGQTYLLNKDDQLFTYPNKEETADWPSDLSQITLTNALRSALIFGQAKVKLASDKPAQRLQAVDILANNIDQVDPAIITTAAANEDSAKVKKALTALQARIDFKNGDLPTQIAAAKLLADSDNPQVLVDIESALAADGLDASLKTALIDAESSVSRRIEISTWTGHIFTGMSTASILLLAALGLAITFGLLGVINMAHGELIMIGAYTTYMVQNFFQAYMPDMAGWYLLAAIPAAFLVSAVIGMIIERIVIRPLYGRELETLLATFGVSLILMQLVRMIFGAQNVEVSNVAWLSGAYQVSSSLVLPYNRIAIIGFTVIIVALLVYLLNKTRFGLFIRAVTQNRQMAKAVGIPSARIDMMAFGLGSGLAGMAGCALAQVGNVGPDLGQTYIIDTFLVVVVGGVGQVWGAVLAALGLGVSGTVLEIGIGAVLAKIVLLVLVILFIQKRPQGLFALKGRFVE
;
A
#
# COMPACT_ATOMS: atom_id res chain seq x y z
N MET A 1 19.48 8.06 63.15
CA MET A 1 19.68 9.47 62.76
C MET A 1 18.36 9.93 62.11
N GLN A 2 17.43 10.53 62.85
CA GLN A 2 17.35 11.99 63.14
C GLN A 2 17.48 12.85 61.86
N ARG A 3 16.64 13.86 61.57
CA ARG A 3 15.37 14.39 62.12
C ARG A 3 15.04 15.66 61.31
N HIS A 4 13.76 16.06 61.29
CA HIS A 4 13.24 17.36 60.80
C HIS A 4 13.37 17.59 59.26
N ILE A 5 12.57 18.45 58.59
CA ILE A 5 11.41 19.27 59.05
C ILE A 5 10.33 19.34 57.95
N LEU A 6 9.08 19.61 58.33
CA LEU A 6 8.00 20.14 57.47
C LEU A 6 7.69 21.58 57.92
N CYS A 7 7.46 22.52 57.00
CA CYS A 7 6.26 23.40 56.99
C CYS A 7 6.27 24.43 55.84
N PRO A 8 5.09 24.93 55.41
CA PRO A 8 4.94 25.95 54.37
C PRO A 8 4.79 27.37 54.96
N ILE A 9 4.81 28.41 54.11
CA ILE A 9 4.36 29.75 54.45
C ILE A 9 3.39 30.27 53.39
N ALA A 10 2.21 30.68 53.86
CA ALA A 10 1.30 31.59 53.16
C ALA A 10 0.95 32.73 54.14
N GLY A 11 0.95 33.98 53.68
CA GLY A 11 0.44 35.10 54.48
C GLY A 11 1.02 36.48 54.13
N GLN A 12 0.11 37.44 53.95
CA GLN A 12 0.34 38.89 53.74
C GLN A 12 0.99 39.23 52.38
N ILE A 13 0.61 40.31 51.67
CA ILE A 13 0.12 41.62 52.12
C ILE A 13 -1.14 42.06 51.34
N SER A 14 -2.01 42.85 52.00
CA SER A 14 -3.07 43.65 51.37
C SER A 14 -2.83 45.14 51.66
N SER A 15 -3.34 46.03 50.80
CA SER A 15 -3.40 47.50 50.92
C SER A 15 -2.10 48.32 50.79
N LYS A 16 -1.95 49.02 49.65
CA LYS A 16 -1.97 50.50 49.60
C LYS A 16 -2.01 51.08 48.17
N ASN A 17 -2.42 52.35 48.08
CA ASN A 17 -2.65 53.12 46.85
C ASN A 17 -1.37 53.49 46.08
N GLY A 18 -1.53 53.64 44.76
CA GLY A 18 -1.17 54.88 44.02
C GLY A 18 0.30 55.15 43.67
N ASN A 19 0.56 55.24 42.34
CA ASN A 19 1.70 55.85 41.65
C ASN A 19 3.14 55.55 42.12
N ASP A 20 3.96 54.98 41.23
CA ASP A 20 5.03 55.74 40.55
C ASP A 20 5.69 54.94 39.40
N GLN A 21 6.66 55.55 38.72
CA GLN A 21 7.03 55.31 37.31
C GLN A 21 8.16 54.30 37.03
N GLN A 22 8.10 53.69 35.83
CA GLN A 22 9.21 53.34 34.90
C GLN A 22 10.34 52.33 35.27
N ALA A 23 10.23 51.11 34.69
CA ALA A 23 11.29 50.35 33.97
C ALA A 23 12.58 49.84 34.69
N PRO A 24 13.39 48.93 34.08
CA PRO A 24 13.00 47.62 33.52
C PRO A 24 13.88 46.44 34.05
N THR A 25 13.30 45.26 34.27
CA THR A 25 14.00 44.06 34.79
C THR A 25 14.49 43.10 33.68
N SER A 26 15.52 43.51 32.93
CA SER A 26 16.11 42.74 31.81
C SER A 26 16.98 41.53 32.19
N GLY A 27 16.95 41.06 33.45
CA GLY A 27 17.83 40.00 33.96
C GLY A 27 17.26 38.56 33.97
N LEU A 28 15.94 38.40 34.08
CA LEU A 28 15.32 37.09 34.38
C LEU A 28 15.06 36.21 33.14
N MET A 29 14.75 36.79 31.97
CA MET A 29 14.50 36.00 30.75
C MET A 29 15.74 35.30 30.19
N ARG A 30 16.96 35.83 30.40
CA ARG A 30 18.20 35.20 29.90
C ARG A 30 18.49 33.85 30.57
N HIS A 31 18.16 33.70 31.85
CA HIS A 31 18.40 32.44 32.57
C HIS A 31 17.36 31.35 32.22
N ALA A 32 16.11 31.73 31.96
CA ALA A 32 15.08 30.79 31.48
C ALA A 32 15.40 30.25 30.08
N ALA A 33 15.89 31.12 29.17
CA ALA A 33 16.31 30.71 27.83
C ALA A 33 17.47 29.70 27.87
N ILE A 34 18.47 29.92 28.74
CA ILE A 34 19.60 29.00 28.91
C ILE A 34 19.12 27.63 29.44
N PHE A 35 18.24 27.60 30.44
CA PHE A 35 17.69 26.34 30.97
C PHE A 35 16.87 25.55 29.93
N SER A 36 16.14 26.24 29.05
CA SER A 36 15.36 25.60 27.97
C SER A 36 16.24 24.96 26.87
N ILE A 37 17.50 25.38 26.73
CA ILE A 37 18.44 24.84 25.74
C ILE A 37 19.20 23.60 26.26
N PHE A 38 19.49 23.52 27.56
CA PHE A 38 20.27 22.41 28.13
C PHE A 38 19.49 21.10 28.31
N ILE A 39 18.16 21.17 28.49
CA ILE A 39 17.30 19.98 28.61
C ILE A 39 17.27 19.14 27.32
N PRO A 40 16.94 19.70 26.12
CA PRO A 40 16.96 18.91 24.89
C PRO A 40 18.35 18.41 24.54
N LEU A 41 19.43 19.17 24.81
CA LEU A 41 20.79 18.75 24.50
C LEU A 41 21.23 17.53 25.33
N ARG A 42 20.84 17.47 26.61
CA ARG A 42 21.06 16.28 27.46
C ARG A 42 20.21 15.09 27.04
N LEU A 43 18.97 15.32 26.58
CA LEU A 43 18.12 14.26 26.05
C LEU A 43 18.70 13.66 24.77
N LEU A 44 19.21 14.50 23.87
CA LEU A 44 19.82 14.12 22.59
C LEU A 44 21.13 13.31 22.81
N ALA A 45 21.93 13.70 23.81
CA ALA A 45 23.08 12.91 24.26
C ALA A 45 22.68 11.54 24.84
N LEU A 46 21.59 11.47 25.61
CA LEU A 46 21.06 10.20 26.13
C LEU A 46 20.52 9.28 25.02
N THR A 47 19.83 9.82 24.02
CA THR A 47 19.35 9.03 22.87
C THR A 47 20.50 8.56 21.99
N ALA A 48 21.53 9.38 21.77
CA ALA A 48 22.75 8.96 21.08
C ALA A 48 23.48 7.85 21.85
N LEU A 49 23.58 7.95 23.18
CA LEU A 49 24.16 6.90 24.02
C LEU A 49 23.37 5.59 23.89
N PHE A 50 22.02 5.65 23.94
CA PHE A 50 21.15 4.49 23.78
C PHE A 50 21.30 3.81 22.41
N ILE A 51 21.35 4.60 21.33
CA ILE A 51 21.56 4.09 19.97
C ILE A 51 22.93 3.41 19.86
N THR A 52 23.99 4.02 20.40
CA THR A 52 25.34 3.41 20.39
C THR A 52 25.37 2.11 21.18
N ILE A 53 24.76 2.06 22.37
CA ILE A 53 24.67 0.83 23.19
C ILE A 53 23.93 -0.28 22.43
N PHE A 54 22.81 0.03 21.77
CA PHE A 54 22.00 -0.94 21.06
C PHE A 54 22.70 -1.50 19.79
N ILE A 55 23.45 -0.66 19.08
CA ILE A 55 24.29 -1.08 17.94
C ILE A 55 25.44 -1.98 18.41
N THR A 56 26.08 -1.65 19.55
CA THR A 56 27.14 -2.48 20.13
C THR A 56 26.64 -3.83 20.63
N SER A 57 25.44 -3.91 21.24
CA SER A 57 24.86 -5.20 21.63
C SER A 57 24.49 -6.06 20.42
N ALA A 58 23.97 -5.47 19.34
CA ALA A 58 23.60 -6.21 18.13
C ALA A 58 24.80 -6.80 17.37
N HIS A 59 26.02 -6.30 17.59
CA HIS A 59 27.26 -6.87 17.03
C HIS A 59 27.90 -7.94 17.93
N ALA A 60 27.42 -8.14 19.16
CA ALA A 60 28.02 -9.08 20.11
C ALA A 60 27.43 -10.50 20.05
N ASP A 61 26.22 -10.67 19.51
CA ASP A 61 25.49 -11.96 19.47
C ASP A 61 25.90 -12.88 18.30
N HIS A 62 26.84 -12.48 17.44
CA HIS A 62 27.19 -13.23 16.23
C HIS A 62 28.48 -14.07 16.31
N ASP A 63 29.27 -13.93 17.38
CA ASP A 63 30.52 -14.68 17.60
C ASP A 63 30.47 -15.52 18.88
N GLY A 64 30.05 -16.79 18.73
CA GLY A 64 30.56 -17.88 19.57
C GLY A 64 29.54 -18.72 20.35
N GLN A 65 29.12 -19.84 19.75
CA GLN A 65 29.18 -21.15 20.45
C GLN A 65 29.21 -22.32 19.43
N PRO A 66 30.01 -23.36 19.65
CA PRO A 66 30.01 -24.57 18.81
C PRO A 66 28.91 -25.54 19.27
N HIS A 67 28.26 -26.21 18.33
CA HIS A 67 27.36 -27.33 18.63
C HIS A 67 27.97 -28.65 18.20
N ASP A 68 28.36 -29.44 19.20
CA ASP A 68 28.70 -30.85 19.05
C ASP A 68 27.48 -31.64 18.57
N HIS A 69 27.68 -32.50 17.57
CA HIS A 69 26.67 -33.47 17.12
C HIS A 69 27.17 -34.87 17.42
N ASP A 70 26.64 -35.46 18.50
CA ASP A 70 26.95 -36.83 18.87
C ASP A 70 25.69 -37.65 19.15
N THR A 71 25.67 -38.86 18.57
CA THR A 71 24.77 -39.99 18.88
C THR A 71 23.24 -39.79 18.81
N ASN A 72 22.62 -40.46 17.83
CA ASN A 72 21.91 -41.70 18.19
C ASN A 72 21.84 -42.68 17.01
N THR A 73 22.52 -43.82 17.15
CA THR A 73 22.56 -44.90 16.16
C THR A 73 21.90 -46.17 16.69
N ALA A 74 21.43 -46.97 15.73
CA ALA A 74 21.08 -48.40 15.79
C ALA A 74 19.62 -48.77 16.09
N HIS A 75 18.95 -49.35 15.09
CA HIS A 75 18.94 -50.81 14.98
C HIS A 75 18.86 -51.28 13.50
N ASN A 76 19.76 -52.18 13.13
CA ASN A 76 19.69 -52.99 11.91
C ASN A 76 18.77 -54.21 12.18
N GLU A 77 18.05 -54.70 11.16
CA GLU A 77 18.53 -55.84 10.37
C GLU A 77 17.67 -56.10 9.11
N PRO A 78 18.22 -56.74 8.07
CA PRO A 78 17.55 -56.94 6.78
C PRO A 78 16.86 -58.30 6.65
N SER A 79 15.95 -58.45 5.70
CA SER A 79 15.53 -59.77 5.21
C SER A 79 15.47 -59.82 3.68
N LEU A 80 15.87 -60.97 3.14
CA LEU A 80 16.16 -61.21 1.73
C LEU A 80 14.92 -61.63 0.92
N VAL A 81 14.98 -61.34 -0.39
CA VAL A 81 14.51 -62.17 -1.50
C VAL A 81 13.01 -62.55 -1.55
N THR A 82 12.35 -62.11 -2.61
CA THR A 82 11.72 -63.03 -3.57
C THR A 82 11.75 -62.42 -4.98
N THR A 83 12.12 -63.25 -5.95
CA THR A 83 12.25 -62.92 -7.38
C THR A 83 10.99 -63.29 -8.16
N ALA A 84 10.99 -62.91 -9.45
CA ALA A 84 10.05 -63.29 -10.51
C ALA A 84 8.71 -62.50 -10.54
N ASN A 85 8.12 -62.22 -11.71
CA ASN A 85 8.43 -62.77 -13.03
C ASN A 85 8.30 -61.76 -14.19
N VAL A 86 9.12 -61.95 -15.22
CA VAL A 86 9.00 -61.28 -16.52
C VAL A 86 7.90 -61.95 -17.33
N SER A 87 7.08 -61.17 -18.03
CA SER A 87 6.23 -61.66 -19.12
C SER A 87 6.42 -60.80 -20.37
N THR A 88 7.23 -61.33 -21.29
CA THR A 88 7.35 -60.85 -22.66
C THR A 88 6.08 -61.15 -23.45
N SER A 89 5.59 -60.19 -24.23
CA SER A 89 4.72 -60.47 -25.38
C SER A 89 5.21 -59.73 -26.62
N THR A 90 5.54 -60.53 -27.62
CA THR A 90 6.17 -60.18 -28.90
C THR A 90 5.31 -59.22 -29.73
N GLN A 91 5.92 -58.19 -30.31
CA GLN A 91 5.31 -57.41 -31.39
C GLN A 91 5.10 -58.30 -32.62
N ALA A 92 3.85 -58.40 -33.09
CA ALA A 92 3.52 -58.99 -34.39
C ALA A 92 3.09 -57.89 -35.36
N SER A 93 3.78 -57.77 -36.48
CA SER A 93 3.44 -56.87 -37.57
C SER A 93 2.38 -57.50 -38.48
N THR A 94 1.26 -56.81 -38.68
CA THR A 94 0.36 -57.06 -39.82
C THR A 94 -0.21 -55.76 -40.35
N SER A 95 -0.07 -55.56 -41.67
CA SER A 95 -0.61 -54.43 -42.42
C SER A 95 -2.13 -54.53 -42.54
N GLY A 96 -2.85 -53.48 -42.12
CA GLY A 96 -4.29 -53.32 -42.32
C GLY A 96 -4.61 -51.90 -42.77
N THR A 97 -4.95 -51.73 -44.04
CA THR A 97 -5.32 -50.43 -44.63
C THR A 97 -6.75 -50.06 -44.25
N SER A 98 -6.95 -49.00 -43.47
CA SER A 98 -8.28 -48.42 -43.26
C SER A 98 -8.21 -46.92 -42.98
N ASN A 99 -8.51 -46.15 -44.04
CA ASN A 99 -8.83 -44.72 -44.10
C ASN A 99 -9.00 -43.98 -42.76
N ILE A 100 -8.09 -43.04 -42.48
CA ILE A 100 -8.35 -41.94 -41.55
C ILE A 100 -9.25 -40.93 -42.29
N SER A 101 -10.56 -41.16 -42.23
CA SER A 101 -11.54 -40.16 -42.64
C SER A 101 -11.59 -39.03 -41.62
N ILE A 102 -11.21 -37.83 -42.07
CA ILE A 102 -11.32 -36.57 -41.32
C ILE A 102 -12.79 -36.38 -40.92
N ALA A 103 -13.09 -36.51 -39.62
CA ALA A 103 -14.41 -36.27 -39.06
C ALA A 103 -14.39 -34.95 -38.27
N THR A 104 -14.75 -33.87 -38.96
CA THR A 104 -15.00 -32.56 -38.33
C THR A 104 -16.28 -32.63 -37.50
N SER A 105 -16.17 -33.01 -36.22
CA SER A 105 -17.30 -33.06 -35.29
C SER A 105 -17.36 -31.79 -34.43
N THR A 106 -18.09 -30.79 -34.92
CA THR A 106 -18.61 -29.70 -34.08
C THR A 106 -19.43 -30.27 -32.93
N SER A 107 -18.93 -30.14 -31.70
CA SER A 107 -19.74 -30.25 -30.48
C SER A 107 -19.56 -28.98 -29.66
N SER A 108 -20.64 -28.20 -29.57
CA SER A 108 -20.68 -26.95 -28.79
C SER A 108 -20.88 -27.25 -27.31
N GLY A 109 -19.89 -27.92 -26.70
CA GLY A 109 -19.76 -28.07 -25.26
C GLY A 109 -18.84 -27.00 -24.68
N ASP A 110 -18.99 -26.70 -23.40
CA ASP A 110 -18.10 -25.77 -22.71
C ASP A 110 -16.68 -26.37 -22.57
N ALA A 111 -15.67 -25.59 -22.95
CA ALA A 111 -14.27 -26.04 -22.93
C ALA A 111 -13.79 -26.41 -21.51
N ILE A 112 -14.31 -25.75 -20.47
CA ILE A 112 -13.97 -26.10 -19.08
C ILE A 112 -14.61 -27.45 -18.69
N GLN A 113 -15.85 -27.72 -19.09
CA GLN A 113 -16.49 -29.01 -18.83
C GLN A 113 -15.78 -30.16 -19.57
N GLN A 114 -15.35 -29.93 -20.82
CA GLN A 114 -14.56 -30.90 -21.58
C GLN A 114 -13.20 -31.17 -20.93
N PHE A 115 -12.53 -30.14 -20.41
CA PHE A 115 -11.28 -30.29 -19.67
C PHE A 115 -11.47 -31.09 -18.36
N VAL A 116 -12.54 -30.78 -17.61
CA VAL A 116 -12.93 -31.51 -16.41
C VAL A 116 -13.20 -32.99 -16.72
N ALA A 117 -14.00 -33.28 -17.74
CA ALA A 117 -14.36 -34.65 -18.11
C ALA A 117 -13.20 -35.47 -18.70
N GLY A 118 -12.15 -34.83 -19.22
CA GLY A 118 -11.07 -35.52 -19.95
C GLY A 118 -10.02 -36.21 -19.07
N ASP A 119 -9.46 -37.29 -19.60
CA ASP A 119 -8.29 -37.99 -19.03
C ASP A 119 -7.00 -37.12 -19.08
N PHE A 120 -5.95 -37.51 -18.36
CA PHE A 120 -4.65 -36.80 -18.33
C PHE A 120 -4.13 -36.41 -19.73
N SER A 121 -4.14 -37.35 -20.69
CA SER A 121 -3.68 -37.08 -22.06
C SER A 121 -4.60 -36.14 -22.84
N GLN A 122 -5.90 -36.15 -22.55
CA GLN A 122 -6.87 -35.25 -23.17
C GLN A 122 -6.75 -33.85 -22.58
N ARG A 123 -6.64 -33.73 -21.25
CA ARG A 123 -6.32 -32.49 -20.54
C ARG A 123 -5.04 -31.86 -21.08
N GLN A 124 -3.96 -32.62 -21.22
CA GLN A 124 -2.70 -32.10 -21.76
C GLN A 124 -2.85 -31.58 -23.21
N ALA A 125 -3.55 -32.33 -24.08
CA ALA A 125 -3.79 -31.92 -25.47
C ALA A 125 -4.67 -30.66 -25.57
N MET A 126 -5.74 -30.57 -24.76
CA MET A 126 -6.59 -29.38 -24.68
C MET A 126 -5.83 -28.16 -24.15
N LEU A 127 -4.90 -28.34 -23.21
CA LEU A 127 -4.08 -27.23 -22.73
C LEU A 127 -3.09 -26.75 -23.80
N SER A 128 -2.51 -27.63 -24.61
CA SER A 128 -1.63 -27.22 -25.72
C SER A 128 -2.35 -26.54 -26.88
N ASP A 129 -3.63 -26.86 -27.11
CA ASP A 129 -4.48 -26.32 -28.17
C ASP A 129 -5.90 -26.09 -27.63
N TRP A 130 -6.09 -24.97 -26.90
CA TRP A 130 -7.35 -24.67 -26.22
C TRP A 130 -8.48 -24.38 -27.21
N PRO A 131 -9.64 -25.09 -27.13
CA PRO A 131 -10.76 -24.90 -28.05
C PRO A 131 -11.68 -23.71 -27.69
N GLY A 132 -11.50 -23.10 -26.52
CA GLY A 132 -12.33 -21.99 -26.02
C GLY A 132 -11.73 -20.59 -26.25
N SER A 133 -12.38 -19.56 -25.70
CA SER A 133 -11.87 -18.19 -25.73
C SER A 133 -10.71 -17.97 -24.76
N VAL A 134 -9.92 -16.90 -24.96
CA VAL A 134 -8.86 -16.46 -24.03
C VAL A 134 -9.46 -16.29 -22.62
N GLU A 135 -10.63 -15.67 -22.53
CA GLU A 135 -11.33 -15.39 -21.28
C GLU A 135 -11.76 -16.69 -20.57
N SER A 136 -12.18 -17.74 -21.29
CA SER A 136 -12.49 -19.05 -20.69
C SER A 136 -11.25 -19.75 -20.10
N LEU A 137 -10.09 -19.58 -20.74
CA LEU A 137 -8.83 -20.14 -20.25
C LEU A 137 -8.33 -19.38 -19.03
N ASP A 138 -8.49 -18.05 -19.00
CA ASP A 138 -8.18 -17.23 -17.82
C ASP A 138 -9.08 -17.58 -16.63
N SER A 139 -10.38 -17.84 -16.84
CA SER A 139 -11.27 -18.36 -15.78
C SER A 139 -10.86 -19.75 -15.28
N LEU A 140 -10.42 -20.66 -16.18
CA LEU A 140 -9.90 -21.97 -15.75
C LEU A 140 -8.66 -21.82 -14.85
N VAL A 141 -7.74 -20.91 -15.20
CA VAL A 141 -6.56 -20.60 -14.37
C VAL A 141 -6.99 -20.08 -12.99
N GLU A 142 -7.99 -19.19 -12.92
CA GLU A 142 -8.50 -18.62 -11.68
C GLU A 142 -9.16 -19.69 -10.77
N PHE A 143 -10.07 -20.51 -11.31
CA PHE A 143 -10.72 -21.59 -10.55
C PHE A 143 -9.72 -22.62 -10.01
N ILE A 144 -8.65 -22.91 -10.76
CA ILE A 144 -7.59 -23.82 -10.31
C ILE A 144 -6.66 -23.15 -9.30
N ALA A 145 -6.38 -21.84 -9.43
CA ALA A 145 -5.54 -21.11 -8.48
C ALA A 145 -6.20 -20.89 -7.12
N ASN A 146 -7.54 -20.84 -7.08
CA ASN A 146 -8.32 -20.74 -5.85
C ASN A 146 -8.78 -22.12 -5.28
N ASP A 147 -8.37 -23.24 -5.90
CA ASP A 147 -8.78 -24.61 -5.53
C ASP A 147 -10.31 -24.89 -5.64
N GLU A 148 -11.05 -24.11 -6.44
CA GLU A 148 -12.52 -24.10 -6.51
C GLU A 148 -13.12 -25.21 -7.40
N LEU A 149 -12.32 -25.92 -8.21
CA LEU A 149 -12.83 -26.77 -9.31
C LEU A 149 -13.01 -28.25 -8.92
N TYR A 150 -14.25 -28.74 -8.96
CA TYR A 150 -14.64 -30.11 -8.59
C TYR A 150 -15.38 -30.86 -9.70
N GLN A 151 -15.28 -32.19 -9.70
CA GLN A 151 -15.93 -33.11 -10.62
C GLN A 151 -16.76 -34.14 -9.86
N GLY A 152 -18.03 -34.30 -10.25
CA GLY A 152 -18.88 -35.40 -9.82
C GLY A 152 -18.90 -36.55 -10.84
N ASN A 153 -19.24 -37.76 -10.37
CA ASN A 153 -19.30 -38.99 -11.17
C ASN A 153 -20.34 -38.95 -12.32
N SER A 154 -21.28 -38.00 -12.29
CA SER A 154 -22.22 -37.70 -13.40
C SER A 154 -21.56 -36.97 -14.58
N GLY A 155 -20.26 -36.63 -14.50
CA GLY A 155 -19.57 -35.78 -15.46
C GLY A 155 -19.85 -34.28 -15.28
N GLN A 156 -20.64 -33.91 -14.27
CA GLN A 156 -20.98 -32.52 -13.99
C GLN A 156 -19.85 -31.82 -13.19
N THR A 157 -19.51 -30.62 -13.63
CA THR A 157 -18.52 -29.74 -12.97
C THR A 157 -19.20 -28.87 -11.92
N TYR A 158 -18.54 -28.76 -10.76
CA TYR A 158 -18.98 -27.91 -9.64
C TYR A 158 -17.87 -26.91 -9.29
N LEU A 159 -18.27 -25.75 -8.77
CA LEU A 159 -17.42 -24.71 -8.23
C LEU A 159 -17.71 -24.56 -6.74
N LEU A 160 -16.69 -24.68 -5.89
CA LEU A 160 -16.80 -24.46 -4.44
C LEU A 160 -16.19 -23.10 -4.09
N ASN A 161 -17.00 -22.15 -3.61
CA ASN A 161 -16.52 -20.83 -3.18
C ASN A 161 -15.96 -20.86 -1.74
N LYS A 162 -15.19 -19.84 -1.36
CA LYS A 162 -14.52 -19.68 -0.05
C LYS A 162 -15.46 -19.62 1.16
N ASP A 163 -16.75 -19.43 0.92
CA ASP A 163 -17.82 -19.43 1.94
C ASP A 163 -18.51 -20.82 2.08
N ASP A 164 -17.85 -21.90 1.63
CA ASP A 164 -18.36 -23.28 1.58
C ASP A 164 -19.70 -23.44 0.80
N GLN A 165 -19.89 -22.63 -0.26
CA GLN A 165 -21.06 -22.72 -1.15
C GLN A 165 -20.72 -23.44 -2.46
N LEU A 166 -21.53 -24.45 -2.82
CA LEU A 166 -21.35 -25.27 -4.01
C LEU A 166 -22.26 -24.81 -5.16
N PHE A 167 -21.66 -24.43 -6.29
CA PHE A 167 -22.35 -23.98 -7.50
C PHE A 167 -22.17 -24.97 -8.65
N THR A 168 -23.19 -25.16 -9.47
CA THR A 168 -23.08 -25.92 -10.72
C THR A 168 -22.47 -25.08 -11.85
N TYR A 169 -21.62 -25.68 -12.70
CA TYR A 169 -21.06 -25.00 -13.87
C TYR A 169 -21.70 -25.53 -15.18
N PRO A 170 -22.19 -24.67 -16.10
CA PRO A 170 -21.86 -23.25 -16.26
C PRO A 170 -22.89 -22.28 -15.63
N ASN A 171 -24.06 -22.78 -15.23
CA ASN A 171 -25.21 -21.94 -14.87
C ASN A 171 -25.05 -21.15 -13.55
N LYS A 172 -24.09 -21.53 -12.71
CA LYS A 172 -23.82 -20.96 -11.36
C LYS A 172 -25.03 -21.03 -10.43
N GLU A 173 -25.79 -22.13 -10.49
CA GLU A 173 -26.90 -22.38 -9.56
C GLU A 173 -26.36 -23.02 -8.27
N GLU A 174 -26.64 -22.39 -7.12
CA GLU A 174 -26.29 -22.88 -5.79
C GLU A 174 -27.05 -24.18 -5.49
N THR A 175 -26.33 -25.22 -5.07
CA THR A 175 -26.89 -26.54 -4.80
C THR A 175 -26.73 -26.90 -3.32
N ALA A 176 -27.86 -27.01 -2.61
CA ALA A 176 -27.87 -27.38 -1.19
C ALA A 176 -27.58 -28.88 -0.95
N ASP A 177 -27.91 -29.75 -1.92
CA ASP A 177 -27.64 -31.19 -1.86
C ASP A 177 -26.24 -31.49 -2.44
N TRP A 178 -25.27 -31.75 -1.55
CA TRP A 178 -23.91 -32.08 -1.94
C TRP A 178 -23.80 -33.52 -2.44
N PRO A 179 -23.23 -33.78 -3.64
CA PRO A 179 -22.90 -35.12 -4.07
C PRO A 179 -21.85 -35.75 -3.13
N SER A 180 -22.04 -37.00 -2.72
CA SER A 180 -21.06 -37.75 -1.90
C SER A 180 -19.73 -37.99 -2.61
N ASP A 181 -19.73 -37.89 -3.94
CA ASP A 181 -18.67 -38.36 -4.84
C ASP A 181 -17.94 -37.17 -5.50
N LEU A 182 -17.76 -36.07 -4.78
CA LEU A 182 -17.01 -34.88 -5.22
C LEU A 182 -15.51 -35.17 -5.22
N SER A 183 -14.86 -35.00 -6.38
CA SER A 183 -13.41 -35.10 -6.53
C SER A 183 -12.82 -33.75 -6.96
N GLN A 184 -11.79 -33.28 -6.24
CA GLN A 184 -11.12 -32.01 -6.56
C GLN A 184 -10.18 -32.19 -7.75
N ILE A 185 -10.21 -31.25 -8.70
CA ILE A 185 -9.36 -31.29 -9.89
C ILE A 185 -8.05 -30.56 -9.62
N THR A 186 -7.05 -31.31 -9.18
CA THR A 186 -5.69 -30.78 -8.98
C THR A 186 -4.83 -30.96 -10.24
N LEU A 187 -3.97 -29.97 -10.53
CA LEU A 187 -2.99 -30.08 -11.60
C LEU A 187 -1.68 -30.69 -11.12
N THR A 188 -1.23 -31.73 -11.80
CA THR A 188 0.16 -32.20 -11.71
C THR A 188 1.11 -31.17 -12.35
N ASN A 189 2.40 -31.21 -12.01
CA ASN A 189 3.38 -30.27 -12.54
C ASN A 189 3.41 -30.23 -14.08
N ALA A 190 3.24 -31.38 -14.75
CA ALA A 190 3.17 -31.45 -16.21
C ALA A 190 1.95 -30.72 -16.79
N LEU A 191 0.76 -30.89 -16.18
CA LEU A 191 -0.44 -30.16 -16.62
C LEU A 191 -0.35 -28.66 -16.27
N ARG A 192 0.29 -28.29 -15.14
CA ARG A 192 0.53 -26.88 -14.80
C ARG A 192 1.44 -26.20 -15.83
N SER A 193 2.54 -26.85 -16.22
CA SER A 193 3.37 -26.37 -17.34
C SER A 193 2.57 -26.26 -18.64
N ALA A 194 1.82 -27.30 -19.01
CA ALA A 194 1.00 -27.28 -20.24
C ALA A 194 -0.03 -26.14 -20.25
N LEU A 195 -0.66 -25.84 -19.10
CA LEU A 195 -1.59 -24.71 -18.94
C LEU A 195 -0.88 -23.37 -19.14
N ILE A 196 0.32 -23.19 -18.58
CA ILE A 196 1.11 -21.96 -18.70
C ILE A 196 1.50 -21.69 -20.17
N PHE A 197 2.03 -22.70 -20.89
CA PHE A 197 2.38 -22.53 -22.31
C PHE A 197 1.16 -22.44 -23.22
N GLY A 198 0.08 -23.14 -22.89
CA GLY A 198 -1.23 -23.02 -23.54
C GLY A 198 -1.76 -21.60 -23.47
N GLN A 199 -1.81 -21.04 -22.26
CA GLN A 199 -2.23 -19.66 -22.00
C GLN A 199 -1.37 -18.66 -22.79
N ALA A 200 -0.05 -18.83 -22.79
CA ALA A 200 0.85 -17.99 -23.58
C ALA A 200 0.57 -18.10 -25.10
N LYS A 201 0.46 -19.31 -25.65
CA LYS A 201 0.22 -19.55 -27.08
C LYS A 201 -1.11 -18.94 -27.54
N VAL A 202 -2.18 -19.16 -26.78
CA VAL A 202 -3.53 -18.62 -27.05
C VAL A 202 -3.55 -17.09 -26.92
N LYS A 203 -2.88 -16.52 -25.92
CA LYS A 203 -2.77 -15.06 -25.75
C LYS A 203 -1.90 -14.39 -26.82
N LEU A 204 -0.85 -15.06 -27.30
CA LEU A 204 0.02 -14.57 -28.38
C LEU A 204 -0.70 -14.50 -29.73
N ALA A 205 -1.68 -15.39 -29.96
CA ALA A 205 -2.53 -15.39 -31.15
C ALA A 205 -3.70 -14.39 -31.09
N SER A 206 -3.88 -13.64 -29.99
CA SER A 206 -4.99 -12.69 -29.82
C SER A 206 -4.80 -11.39 -30.61
N ASP A 207 -5.91 -10.83 -31.10
CA ASP A 207 -5.97 -9.50 -31.71
C ASP A 207 -5.65 -8.36 -30.71
N LYS A 208 -5.80 -8.60 -29.40
CA LYS A 208 -5.62 -7.59 -28.34
C LYS A 208 -4.14 -7.45 -27.95
N PRO A 209 -3.46 -6.30 -28.18
CA PRO A 209 -2.04 -6.15 -27.84
C PRO A 209 -1.72 -6.34 -26.34
N ALA A 210 -2.69 -6.07 -25.45
CA ALA A 210 -2.52 -6.30 -24.01
C ALA A 210 -2.46 -7.80 -23.65
N GLN A 211 -3.23 -8.65 -24.35
CA GLN A 211 -3.15 -10.11 -24.16
C GLN A 211 -1.83 -10.65 -24.74
N ARG A 212 -1.37 -10.13 -25.90
CA ARG A 212 -0.06 -10.49 -26.45
C ARG A 212 1.11 -10.09 -25.53
N LEU A 213 1.06 -8.93 -24.87
CA LEU A 213 2.07 -8.57 -23.85
C LEU A 213 2.09 -9.56 -22.67
N GLN A 214 0.92 -9.91 -22.12
CA GLN A 214 0.84 -10.93 -21.06
C GLN A 214 1.43 -12.29 -21.49
N ALA A 215 1.25 -12.69 -22.75
CA ALA A 215 1.90 -13.89 -23.29
C ALA A 215 3.43 -13.81 -23.23
N VAL A 216 4.01 -12.66 -23.59
CA VAL A 216 5.46 -12.43 -23.51
C VAL A 216 5.95 -12.50 -22.07
N ASP A 217 5.23 -11.90 -21.12
CA ASP A 217 5.60 -11.95 -19.69
C ASP A 217 5.55 -13.38 -19.13
N ILE A 218 4.53 -14.16 -19.49
CA ILE A 218 4.43 -15.58 -19.12
C ILE A 218 5.63 -16.38 -19.65
N LEU A 219 6.00 -16.17 -20.92
CA LEU A 219 7.14 -16.86 -21.55
C LEU A 219 8.49 -16.39 -20.99
N ALA A 220 8.62 -15.09 -20.66
CA ALA A 220 9.83 -14.52 -20.07
C ALA A 220 10.14 -15.07 -18.67
N ASN A 221 9.13 -15.51 -17.93
CA ASN A 221 9.28 -16.17 -16.64
C ASN A 221 9.57 -17.68 -16.74
N ASN A 222 9.43 -18.29 -17.93
CA ASN A 222 9.55 -19.74 -18.15
C ASN A 222 10.54 -20.08 -19.28
N ILE A 223 11.58 -19.25 -19.43
CA ILE A 223 12.45 -19.17 -20.62
C ILE A 223 13.10 -20.50 -21.03
N ASP A 224 13.38 -21.39 -20.07
CA ASP A 224 14.06 -22.68 -20.26
C ASP A 224 13.24 -23.72 -21.05
N GLN A 225 11.94 -23.50 -21.19
CA GLN A 225 11.00 -24.39 -21.86
C GLN A 225 10.41 -23.78 -23.15
N VAL A 226 10.91 -22.61 -23.57
CA VAL A 226 10.42 -21.87 -24.74
C VAL A 226 11.22 -22.24 -25.99
N ASP A 227 10.53 -22.64 -27.06
CA ASP A 227 11.14 -22.84 -28.39
C ASP A 227 11.49 -21.48 -29.04
N PRO A 228 12.77 -21.21 -29.38
CA PRO A 228 13.18 -19.96 -30.03
C PRO A 228 12.49 -19.70 -31.39
N ALA A 229 12.07 -20.75 -32.10
CA ALA A 229 11.40 -20.63 -33.40
C ALA A 229 10.02 -19.96 -33.30
N ILE A 230 9.33 -20.14 -32.16
CA ILE A 230 8.02 -19.53 -31.91
C ILE A 230 8.18 -18.02 -31.69
N ILE A 231 9.18 -17.61 -30.89
CA ILE A 231 9.42 -16.20 -30.54
C ILE A 231 9.89 -15.40 -31.76
N THR A 232 10.83 -15.95 -32.54
CA THR A 232 11.32 -15.31 -33.78
C THR A 232 10.20 -15.13 -34.82
N THR A 233 9.36 -16.15 -35.03
CA THR A 233 8.20 -16.07 -35.92
C THR A 233 7.17 -15.03 -35.43
N ALA A 234 6.90 -14.97 -34.13
CA ALA A 234 6.01 -13.97 -33.55
C ALA A 234 6.57 -12.54 -33.71
N ALA A 235 7.86 -12.33 -33.42
CA ALA A 235 8.50 -11.02 -33.54
C ALA A 235 8.52 -10.48 -34.98
N ALA A 236 8.63 -11.36 -35.97
CA ALA A 236 8.57 -11.02 -37.38
C ALA A 236 7.18 -10.52 -37.80
N ASN A 237 6.13 -11.20 -37.36
CA ASN A 237 4.73 -10.94 -37.74
C ASN A 237 3.99 -9.92 -36.85
N GLU A 238 4.67 -9.32 -35.87
CA GLU A 238 4.05 -8.39 -34.91
C GLU A 238 4.04 -6.93 -35.42
N ASP A 239 2.82 -6.36 -35.50
CA ASP A 239 2.55 -4.97 -35.88
C ASP A 239 2.75 -3.96 -34.73
N SER A 240 2.50 -4.35 -33.48
CA SER A 240 2.55 -3.44 -32.34
C SER A 240 3.99 -3.20 -31.89
N ALA A 241 4.46 -1.96 -32.02
CA ALA A 241 5.81 -1.57 -31.60
C ALA A 241 6.13 -1.94 -30.12
N LYS A 242 5.13 -1.96 -29.23
CA LYS A 242 5.31 -2.38 -27.83
C LYS A 242 5.53 -3.89 -27.70
N VAL A 243 4.65 -4.70 -28.30
CA VAL A 243 4.75 -6.17 -28.27
C VAL A 243 6.01 -6.63 -28.99
N LYS A 244 6.34 -6.01 -30.13
CA LYS A 244 7.57 -6.29 -30.88
C LYS A 244 8.82 -6.03 -30.04
N LYS A 245 8.90 -4.91 -29.32
CA LYS A 245 10.01 -4.62 -28.39
C LYS A 245 10.12 -5.70 -27.31
N ALA A 246 9.00 -6.11 -26.71
CA ALA A 246 8.97 -7.14 -25.68
C ALA A 246 9.42 -8.51 -26.21
N LEU A 247 8.95 -8.92 -27.40
CA LEU A 247 9.38 -10.15 -28.08
C LEU A 247 10.88 -10.12 -28.44
N THR A 248 11.41 -8.98 -28.93
CA THR A 248 12.85 -8.86 -29.21
C THR A 248 13.70 -8.90 -27.94
N ALA A 249 13.19 -8.38 -26.81
CA ALA A 249 13.88 -8.47 -25.52
C ALA A 249 13.86 -9.91 -24.98
N LEU A 250 12.73 -10.63 -25.11
CA LEU A 250 12.63 -12.05 -24.79
C LEU A 250 13.59 -12.89 -25.65
N GLN A 251 13.60 -12.66 -26.97
CA GLN A 251 14.54 -13.33 -27.87
C GLN A 251 15.99 -13.04 -27.46
N ALA A 252 16.35 -11.79 -27.16
CA ALA A 252 17.69 -11.47 -26.68
C ALA A 252 18.07 -12.20 -25.38
N ARG A 253 17.14 -12.47 -24.46
CA ARG A 253 17.41 -13.29 -23.27
C ARG A 253 17.66 -14.77 -23.63
N ILE A 254 16.91 -15.33 -24.59
CA ILE A 254 17.11 -16.69 -25.10
C ILE A 254 18.46 -16.81 -25.81
N ASP A 255 18.75 -15.88 -26.72
CA ASP A 255 19.98 -15.80 -27.51
C ASP A 255 21.21 -15.55 -26.62
N PHE A 256 21.05 -14.83 -25.51
CA PHE A 256 22.09 -14.67 -24.50
C PHE A 256 22.44 -15.98 -23.76
N LYS A 257 21.43 -16.80 -23.42
CA LYS A 257 21.63 -18.06 -22.69
C LYS A 257 22.12 -19.21 -23.58
N ASN A 258 21.63 -19.28 -24.82
CA ASN A 258 21.79 -20.44 -25.70
C ASN A 258 22.62 -20.17 -26.98
N GLY A 259 22.94 -18.90 -27.28
CA GLY A 259 23.64 -18.51 -28.51
C GLY A 259 25.15 -18.72 -28.48
N ASP A 260 25.79 -18.57 -29.64
CA ASP A 260 27.24 -18.54 -29.80
C ASP A 260 27.84 -17.17 -29.42
N LEU A 261 29.15 -17.11 -29.15
CA LEU A 261 29.85 -15.92 -28.66
C LEU A 261 29.48 -14.57 -29.33
N PRO A 262 29.44 -14.43 -30.67
CA PRO A 262 29.03 -13.16 -31.29
C PRO A 262 27.54 -12.84 -31.08
N THR A 263 26.68 -13.86 -31.04
CA THR A 263 25.25 -13.74 -30.74
C THR A 263 25.02 -13.35 -29.28
N GLN A 264 25.76 -13.93 -28.33
CA GLN A 264 25.74 -13.53 -26.92
C GLN A 264 26.17 -12.06 -26.72
N ILE A 265 27.20 -11.60 -27.43
CA ILE A 265 27.64 -10.19 -27.39
C ILE A 265 26.58 -9.25 -28.01
N ALA A 266 25.92 -9.66 -29.10
CA ALA A 266 24.82 -8.89 -29.69
C ALA A 266 23.60 -8.83 -28.76
N ALA A 267 23.24 -9.96 -28.16
CA ALA A 267 22.17 -10.09 -27.18
C ALA A 267 22.43 -9.23 -25.94
N ALA A 268 23.62 -9.29 -25.33
CA ALA A 268 24.00 -8.46 -24.18
C ALA A 268 23.82 -6.95 -24.46
N LYS A 269 24.17 -6.49 -25.68
CA LYS A 269 23.95 -5.10 -26.10
C LYS A 269 22.48 -4.72 -26.26
N LEU A 270 21.62 -5.64 -26.68
CA LEU A 270 20.16 -5.43 -26.73
C LEU A 270 19.56 -5.45 -25.31
N LEU A 271 20.09 -6.29 -24.42
CA LEU A 271 19.66 -6.39 -23.03
C LEU A 271 20.07 -5.17 -22.18
N ALA A 272 21.11 -4.42 -22.57
CA ALA A 272 21.52 -3.16 -21.92
C ALA A 272 20.42 -2.07 -21.89
N ASP A 273 19.41 -2.18 -22.76
CA ASP A 273 18.22 -1.31 -22.80
C ASP A 273 17.01 -1.84 -22.00
N SER A 274 17.17 -2.99 -21.32
CA SER A 274 16.14 -3.61 -20.48
C SER A 274 15.95 -2.89 -19.14
N ASP A 275 14.73 -3.00 -18.60
CA ASP A 275 14.33 -2.51 -17.27
C ASP A 275 13.79 -3.65 -16.37
N ASN A 276 14.01 -4.91 -16.76
CA ASN A 276 13.55 -6.10 -16.05
C ASN A 276 14.63 -6.62 -15.06
N PRO A 277 14.33 -6.77 -13.76
CA PRO A 277 15.29 -7.25 -12.75
C PRO A 277 15.87 -8.63 -13.06
N GLN A 278 15.10 -9.51 -13.72
CA GLN A 278 15.57 -10.85 -14.06
C GLN A 278 16.73 -10.80 -15.07
N VAL A 279 16.80 -9.78 -15.94
CA VAL A 279 17.93 -9.61 -16.88
C VAL A 279 19.22 -9.26 -16.13
N LEU A 280 19.13 -8.50 -15.04
CA LEU A 280 20.28 -8.22 -14.18
C LEU A 280 20.79 -9.50 -13.51
N VAL A 281 19.90 -10.33 -12.97
CA VAL A 281 20.24 -11.65 -12.39
C VAL A 281 20.85 -12.57 -13.45
N ASP A 282 20.29 -12.61 -14.67
CA ASP A 282 20.84 -13.40 -15.78
C ASP A 282 22.29 -12.95 -16.10
N ILE A 283 22.56 -11.64 -16.18
CA ILE A 283 23.89 -11.06 -16.44
C ILE A 283 24.87 -11.33 -15.30
N GLU A 284 24.48 -11.10 -14.03
CA GLU A 284 25.31 -11.37 -12.86
C GLU A 284 25.70 -12.85 -12.78
N SER A 285 24.75 -13.76 -13.07
CA SER A 285 25.00 -15.21 -13.07
C SER A 285 26.02 -15.63 -14.14
N ALA A 286 26.01 -14.97 -15.31
CA ALA A 286 26.97 -15.19 -16.37
C ALA A 286 28.36 -14.58 -16.05
N LEU A 287 28.41 -13.43 -15.39
CA LEU A 287 29.65 -12.81 -14.92
C LEU A 287 30.35 -13.62 -13.82
N ALA A 288 29.59 -14.40 -13.04
CA ALA A 288 30.10 -15.31 -12.03
C ALA A 288 30.65 -16.64 -12.59
N ALA A 289 30.48 -16.93 -13.89
CA ALA A 289 30.96 -18.17 -14.49
C ALA A 289 32.47 -18.14 -14.79
N ASP A 290 33.18 -19.18 -14.38
CA ASP A 290 34.61 -19.35 -14.66
C ASP A 290 34.87 -19.59 -16.15
N GLY A 291 35.92 -18.95 -16.69
CA GLY A 291 36.38 -19.14 -18.07
C GLY A 291 35.79 -18.20 -19.13
N LEU A 292 35.13 -17.10 -18.71
CA LEU A 292 34.50 -16.15 -19.63
C LEU A 292 35.49 -15.43 -20.59
N ASP A 293 35.11 -15.33 -21.87
CA ASP A 293 35.85 -14.58 -22.89
C ASP A 293 35.95 -13.07 -22.55
N ALA A 294 37.11 -12.48 -22.79
CA ALA A 294 37.39 -11.08 -22.43
C ALA A 294 36.48 -10.05 -23.15
N SER A 295 36.07 -10.36 -24.39
CA SER A 295 35.16 -9.53 -25.19
C SER A 295 33.72 -9.59 -24.65
N LEU A 296 33.24 -10.78 -24.28
CA LEU A 296 31.93 -11.00 -23.68
C LEU A 296 31.88 -10.37 -22.28
N LYS A 297 32.92 -10.55 -21.47
CA LYS A 297 33.03 -9.94 -20.13
C LYS A 297 32.92 -8.42 -20.15
N THR A 298 33.58 -7.75 -21.11
CA THR A 298 33.45 -6.29 -21.29
C THR A 298 32.01 -5.91 -21.64
N ALA A 299 31.40 -6.60 -22.61
CA ALA A 299 30.02 -6.33 -23.02
C ALA A 299 29.00 -6.56 -21.89
N LEU A 300 29.26 -7.51 -20.98
CA LEU A 300 28.42 -7.79 -19.83
C LEU A 300 28.54 -6.75 -18.72
N ILE A 301 29.74 -6.23 -18.42
CA ILE A 301 29.93 -5.14 -17.44
C ILE A 301 29.26 -3.84 -17.94
N ASP A 302 29.36 -3.55 -19.25
CA ASP A 302 28.67 -2.42 -19.88
C ASP A 302 27.13 -2.57 -19.81
N ALA A 303 26.63 -3.80 -20.01
CA ALA A 303 25.21 -4.11 -19.90
C ALA A 303 24.71 -4.08 -18.44
N GLU A 304 25.43 -4.70 -17.51
CA GLU A 304 25.15 -4.71 -16.07
C GLU A 304 24.99 -3.30 -15.52
N SER A 305 25.98 -2.43 -15.74
CA SER A 305 25.95 -1.04 -15.27
C SER A 305 24.83 -0.21 -15.91
N SER A 306 24.46 -0.51 -17.17
CA SER A 306 23.34 0.14 -17.87
C SER A 306 21.98 -0.32 -17.33
N VAL A 307 21.78 -1.64 -17.15
CA VAL A 307 20.55 -2.25 -16.66
C VAL A 307 20.33 -1.90 -15.18
N SER A 308 21.37 -2.04 -14.35
CA SER A 308 21.33 -1.66 -12.93
C SER A 308 20.89 -0.21 -12.76
N ARG A 309 21.54 0.73 -13.46
CA ARG A 309 21.15 2.15 -13.42
C ARG A 309 19.71 2.41 -13.90
N ARG A 310 19.22 1.67 -14.90
CA ARG A 310 17.82 1.77 -15.36
C ARG A 310 16.83 1.27 -14.31
N ILE A 311 17.14 0.13 -13.69
CA ILE A 311 16.34 -0.45 -12.60
C ILE A 311 16.34 0.51 -11.40
N GLU A 312 17.49 1.02 -10.97
CA GLU A 312 17.58 2.03 -9.90
C GLU A 312 16.71 3.26 -10.16
N ILE A 313 16.80 3.85 -11.37
CA ILE A 313 15.95 5.00 -11.72
C ILE A 313 14.46 4.62 -11.67
N SER A 314 14.11 3.41 -12.10
CA SER A 314 12.74 2.88 -12.06
C SER A 314 12.24 2.68 -10.62
N THR A 315 13.03 2.06 -9.74
CA THR A 315 12.67 1.82 -8.35
C THR A 315 12.59 3.12 -7.56
N TRP A 316 13.57 4.01 -7.68
CA TRP A 316 13.53 5.36 -7.08
C TRP A 316 12.31 6.17 -7.53
N THR A 317 11.90 6.07 -8.79
CA THR A 317 10.67 6.70 -9.28
C THR A 317 9.43 6.12 -8.58
N GLY A 318 9.36 4.80 -8.40
CA GLY A 318 8.30 4.12 -7.64
C GLY A 318 8.26 4.49 -6.16
N HIS A 319 9.43 4.67 -5.54
CA HIS A 319 9.55 5.12 -4.16
C HIS A 319 9.10 6.58 -3.97
N ILE A 320 9.50 7.48 -4.87
CA ILE A 320 9.03 8.89 -4.86
C ILE A 320 7.51 8.95 -5.07
N PHE A 321 6.95 8.15 -5.99
CA PHE A 321 5.51 8.05 -6.19
C PHE A 321 4.77 7.53 -4.95
N THR A 322 5.32 6.50 -4.30
CA THR A 322 4.77 5.95 -3.04
C THR A 322 4.80 6.98 -1.93
N GLY A 323 5.91 7.72 -1.77
CA GLY A 323 6.03 8.82 -0.81
C GLY A 323 5.08 9.99 -1.12
N MET A 324 4.81 10.29 -2.39
CA MET A 324 3.82 11.30 -2.80
C MET A 324 2.38 10.86 -2.49
N SER A 325 2.08 9.57 -2.62
CA SER A 325 0.81 8.99 -2.19
C SER A 325 0.63 9.08 -0.68
N THR A 326 1.64 8.69 0.10
CA THR A 326 1.64 8.82 1.58
C THR A 326 1.52 10.29 2.01
N ALA A 327 2.27 11.20 1.37
CA ALA A 327 2.16 12.63 1.58
C ALA A 327 0.75 13.18 1.32
N SER A 328 0.06 12.66 0.31
CA SER A 328 -1.31 13.09 -0.04
C SER A 328 -2.32 12.71 1.05
N ILE A 329 -2.16 11.53 1.65
CA ILE A 329 -2.96 11.08 2.80
C ILE A 329 -2.69 11.96 4.03
N LEU A 330 -1.42 12.16 4.37
CA LEU A 330 -1.01 13.03 5.48
C LEU A 330 -1.49 14.47 5.27
N LEU A 331 -1.51 14.96 4.03
CA LEU A 331 -2.04 16.27 3.68
C LEU A 331 -3.54 16.36 3.95
N LEU A 332 -4.36 15.40 3.51
CA LEU A 332 -5.80 15.39 3.80
C LEU A 332 -6.08 15.46 5.31
N ALA A 333 -5.39 14.63 6.09
CA ALA A 333 -5.51 14.63 7.55
C ALA A 333 -5.07 15.97 8.16
N ALA A 334 -3.96 16.53 7.68
CA ALA A 334 -3.35 17.75 8.19
C ALA A 334 -4.14 19.01 7.82
N LEU A 335 -4.82 19.05 6.67
CA LEU A 335 -5.71 20.17 6.32
C LEU A 335 -6.84 20.32 7.35
N GLY A 336 -7.43 19.20 7.80
CA GLY A 336 -8.43 19.21 8.85
C GLY A 336 -7.91 19.81 10.15
N LEU A 337 -6.75 19.31 10.60
CA LEU A 337 -6.11 19.74 11.85
C LEU A 337 -5.59 21.20 11.78
N ALA A 338 -5.06 21.63 10.63
CA ALA A 338 -4.59 22.99 10.39
C ALA A 338 -5.73 24.02 10.46
N ILE A 339 -6.95 23.64 10.07
CA ILE A 339 -8.14 24.49 10.19
C ILE A 339 -8.61 24.55 11.63
N THR A 340 -8.75 23.43 12.34
CA THR A 340 -9.19 23.44 13.75
C THR A 340 -8.20 24.21 14.61
N PHE A 341 -6.90 23.96 14.46
CA PHE A 341 -5.88 24.62 15.26
C PHE A 341 -5.66 26.08 14.83
N GLY A 342 -5.60 26.35 13.52
CA GLY A 342 -5.33 27.69 12.99
C GLY A 342 -6.47 28.70 13.15
N LEU A 343 -7.71 28.25 13.35
CA LEU A 343 -8.85 29.15 13.56
C LEU A 343 -9.26 29.29 15.02
N LEU A 344 -9.11 28.24 15.83
CA LEU A 344 -9.57 28.20 17.23
C LEU A 344 -8.45 28.28 18.26
N GLY A 345 -7.18 28.10 17.87
CA GLY A 345 -6.05 27.98 18.80
C GLY A 345 -6.04 26.69 19.62
N VAL A 346 -6.93 25.73 19.30
CA VAL A 346 -7.11 24.48 20.05
C VAL A 346 -6.37 23.32 19.39
N ILE A 347 -5.50 22.67 20.15
CA ILE A 347 -4.91 21.38 19.79
C ILE A 347 -5.95 20.29 20.07
N ASN A 348 -6.40 19.59 19.01
CA ASN A 348 -7.41 18.54 19.11
C ASN A 348 -6.77 17.14 18.98
N MET A 349 -6.54 16.45 20.10
CA MET A 349 -6.01 15.08 20.07
C MET A 349 -7.04 14.05 19.58
N ALA A 350 -8.34 14.33 19.70
CA ALA A 350 -9.40 13.48 19.13
C ALA A 350 -9.48 13.53 17.60
N HIS A 351 -8.67 14.36 16.92
CA HIS A 351 -8.64 14.43 15.46
C HIS A 351 -8.26 13.10 14.80
N GLY A 352 -7.38 12.31 15.44
CA GLY A 352 -7.06 10.95 14.97
C GLY A 352 -8.29 10.04 14.96
N GLU A 353 -9.12 10.10 15.99
CA GLU A 353 -10.34 9.27 16.07
C GLU A 353 -11.40 9.70 15.04
N LEU A 354 -11.39 10.96 14.61
CA LEU A 354 -12.26 11.45 13.53
C LEU A 354 -11.82 10.93 12.14
N ILE A 355 -10.53 10.60 11.98
CA ILE A 355 -10.00 9.85 10.83
C ILE A 355 -10.47 8.39 10.92
N MET A 356 -10.29 7.73 12.07
CA MET A 356 -10.80 6.37 12.33
C MET A 356 -12.30 6.26 12.01
N ILE A 357 -13.12 7.19 12.52
CA ILE A 357 -14.58 7.20 12.26
C ILE A 357 -14.89 7.30 10.77
N GLY A 358 -14.12 8.08 9.99
CA GLY A 358 -14.29 8.15 8.53
C GLY A 358 -13.95 6.84 7.82
N ALA A 359 -12.91 6.15 8.28
CA ALA A 359 -12.54 4.83 7.78
C ALA A 359 -13.61 3.77 8.10
N TYR A 360 -14.11 3.71 9.34
CA TYR A 360 -15.24 2.83 9.71
C TYR A 360 -16.55 3.21 9.00
N THR A 361 -16.80 4.50 8.71
CA THR A 361 -17.94 4.92 7.89
C THR A 361 -17.82 4.37 6.47
N THR A 362 -16.61 4.34 5.91
CA THR A 362 -16.33 3.76 4.59
C THR A 362 -16.62 2.26 4.56
N TYR A 363 -16.15 1.54 5.59
CA TYR A 363 -16.46 0.11 5.79
C TYR A 363 -17.97 -0.15 5.93
N MET A 364 -18.69 0.63 6.74
CA MET A 364 -20.15 0.51 6.87
C MET A 364 -20.90 0.78 5.56
N VAL A 365 -20.46 1.77 4.77
CA VAL A 365 -21.05 2.07 3.45
C VAL A 365 -20.78 0.94 2.46
N GLN A 366 -19.56 0.37 2.44
CA GLN A 366 -19.26 -0.80 1.62
C GLN A 366 -20.21 -1.96 1.95
N ASN A 367 -20.30 -2.35 3.22
CA ASN A 367 -21.14 -3.48 3.65
C ASN A 367 -22.62 -3.23 3.35
N PHE A 368 -23.09 -1.98 3.47
CA PHE A 368 -24.45 -1.60 3.10
C PHE A 368 -24.70 -1.78 1.59
N PHE A 369 -23.78 -1.34 0.73
CA PHE A 369 -23.90 -1.55 -0.71
C PHE A 369 -23.84 -3.04 -1.08
N GLN A 370 -22.95 -3.82 -0.46
CA GLN A 370 -22.85 -5.27 -0.68
C GLN A 370 -24.14 -6.01 -0.26
N ALA A 371 -24.75 -5.64 0.89
CA ALA A 371 -25.94 -6.31 1.41
C ALA A 371 -27.25 -5.90 0.72
N TYR A 372 -27.40 -4.65 0.28
CA TYR A 372 -28.68 -4.12 -0.22
C TYR A 372 -28.69 -3.75 -1.71
N MET A 373 -27.52 -3.54 -2.35
CA MET A 373 -27.41 -3.08 -3.74
C MET A 373 -26.17 -3.67 -4.45
N PRO A 374 -26.05 -5.01 -4.57
CA PRO A 374 -24.85 -5.66 -5.11
C PRO A 374 -24.48 -5.17 -6.52
N ASP A 375 -25.46 -4.95 -7.41
CA ASP A 375 -25.24 -4.41 -8.77
C ASP A 375 -24.57 -3.01 -8.77
N MET A 376 -24.74 -2.25 -7.69
CA MET A 376 -24.16 -0.93 -7.51
C MET A 376 -22.95 -0.94 -6.55
N ALA A 377 -22.46 -2.09 -6.11
CA ALA A 377 -21.28 -2.19 -5.23
C ALA A 377 -20.06 -1.48 -5.84
N GLY A 378 -19.93 -1.45 -7.17
CA GLY A 378 -18.91 -0.68 -7.90
C GLY A 378 -18.92 0.85 -7.67
N TRP A 379 -19.92 1.38 -6.98
CA TRP A 379 -20.12 2.81 -6.75
C TRP A 379 -20.09 3.20 -5.25
N TYR A 380 -19.86 2.25 -4.32
CA TYR A 380 -19.87 2.54 -2.88
C TYR A 380 -18.94 3.71 -2.50
N LEU A 381 -17.78 3.82 -3.16
CA LEU A 381 -16.75 4.82 -2.83
C LEU A 381 -17.26 6.26 -3.06
N LEU A 382 -18.11 6.48 -4.08
CA LEU A 382 -18.72 7.79 -4.34
C LEU A 382 -19.76 8.18 -3.29
N ALA A 383 -20.40 7.20 -2.65
CA ALA A 383 -21.27 7.42 -1.49
C ALA A 383 -20.49 7.53 -0.17
N ALA A 384 -19.38 6.80 -0.05
CA ALA A 384 -18.55 6.77 1.16
C ALA A 384 -17.84 8.11 1.43
N ILE A 385 -17.32 8.79 0.40
CA ILE A 385 -16.67 10.10 0.55
C ILE A 385 -17.58 11.14 1.25
N PRO A 386 -18.81 11.44 0.75
CA PRO A 386 -19.70 12.38 1.43
C PRO A 386 -20.24 11.82 2.76
N ALA A 387 -20.45 10.52 2.89
CA ALA A 387 -20.87 9.92 4.17
C ALA A 387 -19.81 10.09 5.27
N ALA A 388 -18.55 9.75 4.98
CA ALA A 388 -17.41 9.91 5.89
C ALA A 388 -17.18 11.38 6.25
N PHE A 389 -17.31 12.31 5.28
CA PHE A 389 -17.29 13.74 5.56
C PHE A 389 -18.41 14.14 6.54
N LEU A 390 -19.66 13.75 6.27
CA LEU A 390 -20.82 14.16 7.07
C LEU A 390 -20.80 13.55 8.48
N VAL A 391 -20.50 12.26 8.62
CA VAL A 391 -20.45 11.57 9.91
C VAL A 391 -19.37 12.15 10.81
N SER A 392 -18.12 12.25 10.32
CA SER A 392 -17.04 12.87 11.10
C SER A 392 -17.28 14.36 11.34
N ALA A 393 -17.91 15.10 10.41
CA ALA A 393 -18.29 16.51 10.64
C ALA A 393 -19.34 16.67 11.74
N VAL A 394 -20.39 15.84 11.76
CA VAL A 394 -21.44 15.88 12.79
C VAL A 394 -20.88 15.51 14.16
N ILE A 395 -20.10 14.42 14.26
CA ILE A 395 -19.45 14.02 15.51
C ILE A 395 -18.47 15.10 15.98
N GLY A 396 -17.72 15.71 15.06
CA GLY A 396 -16.90 16.89 15.34
C GLY A 396 -17.68 18.06 15.93
N MET A 397 -18.82 18.44 15.33
CA MET A 397 -19.67 19.52 15.87
C MET A 397 -20.25 19.18 17.25
N ILE A 398 -20.55 17.91 17.52
CA ILE A 398 -21.01 17.44 18.84
C ILE A 398 -19.88 17.60 19.88
N ILE A 399 -18.66 17.16 19.55
CA ILE A 399 -17.48 17.30 20.42
C ILE A 399 -17.14 18.77 20.66
N GLU A 400 -17.16 19.62 19.63
CA GLU A 400 -16.99 21.06 19.79
C GLU A 400 -17.98 21.62 20.78
N ARG A 401 -19.27 21.35 20.57
CA ARG A 401 -20.34 21.99 21.31
C ARG A 401 -20.42 21.56 22.77
N ILE A 402 -20.13 20.29 23.05
CA ILE A 402 -20.24 19.68 24.39
C ILE A 402 -18.95 19.84 25.17
N VAL A 403 -17.80 19.54 24.56
CA VAL A 403 -16.52 19.40 25.27
C VAL A 403 -15.61 20.62 25.08
N ILE A 404 -15.42 21.07 23.84
CA ILE A 404 -14.38 22.09 23.56
C ILE A 404 -14.87 23.50 23.89
N ARG A 405 -16.11 23.82 23.54
CA ARG A 405 -16.68 25.16 23.68
C ARG A 405 -16.76 25.68 25.12
N PRO A 406 -17.06 24.88 26.15
CA PRO A 406 -16.96 25.32 27.54
C PRO A 406 -15.52 25.54 28.04
N LEU A 407 -14.52 24.99 27.34
CA LEU A 407 -13.10 25.07 27.69
C LEU A 407 -12.31 26.10 26.85
N TYR A 408 -12.96 26.83 25.94
CA TYR A 408 -12.30 27.89 25.15
C TYR A 408 -11.55 28.91 26.02
N GLY A 409 -10.27 29.13 25.69
CA GLY A 409 -9.33 29.94 26.48
C GLY A 409 -8.50 29.15 27.50
N ARG A 410 -8.69 27.83 27.62
CA ARG A 410 -7.95 26.94 28.54
C ARG A 410 -7.28 25.83 27.74
N GLU A 411 -6.20 26.18 27.04
CA GLU A 411 -5.52 25.36 26.02
C GLU A 411 -5.09 23.98 26.55
N LEU A 412 -4.38 23.94 27.69
CA LEU A 412 -3.90 22.70 28.31
C LEU A 412 -5.05 21.76 28.72
N GLU A 413 -6.15 22.33 29.23
CA GLU A 413 -7.32 21.55 29.63
C GLU A 413 -8.09 21.03 28.42
N THR A 414 -8.10 21.79 27.31
CA THR A 414 -8.72 21.36 26.06
C THR A 414 -7.93 20.22 25.41
N LEU A 415 -6.60 20.24 25.54
CA LEU A 415 -5.74 19.11 25.14
C LEU A 415 -6.05 17.87 25.99
N LEU A 416 -6.12 18.00 27.32
CA LEU A 416 -6.47 16.90 28.22
C LEU A 416 -7.89 16.35 27.95
N ALA A 417 -8.86 17.24 27.72
CA ALA A 417 -10.24 16.86 27.42
C ALA A 417 -10.36 16.16 26.06
N THR A 418 -9.66 16.62 25.01
CA THR A 418 -9.67 15.95 23.70
C THR A 418 -8.92 14.61 23.72
N PHE A 419 -7.92 14.43 24.58
CA PHE A 419 -7.33 13.11 24.86
C PHE A 419 -8.30 12.18 25.61
N GLY A 420 -9.07 12.70 26.57
CA GLY A 420 -10.16 11.93 27.21
C GLY A 420 -11.22 11.50 26.20
N VAL A 421 -11.62 12.39 25.29
CA VAL A 421 -12.54 12.08 24.18
C VAL A 421 -11.94 11.05 23.23
N SER A 422 -10.65 11.09 22.91
CA SER A 422 -10.05 10.12 22.00
C SER A 422 -10.12 8.69 22.56
N LEU A 423 -9.79 8.52 23.85
CA LEU A 423 -9.94 7.22 24.53
C LEU A 423 -11.39 6.71 24.53
N ILE A 424 -12.37 7.59 24.74
CA ILE A 424 -13.80 7.24 24.72
C ILE A 424 -14.23 6.80 23.31
N LEU A 425 -13.83 7.53 22.26
CA LEU A 425 -14.20 7.20 20.87
C LEU A 425 -13.54 5.89 20.41
N MET A 426 -12.25 5.71 20.68
CA MET A 426 -11.53 4.46 20.41
C MET A 426 -12.23 3.27 21.09
N GLN A 427 -12.60 3.40 22.37
CA GLN A 427 -13.27 2.32 23.10
C GLN A 427 -14.70 2.10 22.61
N LEU A 428 -15.45 3.13 22.22
CA LEU A 428 -16.77 2.99 21.62
C LEU A 428 -16.71 2.19 20.30
N VAL A 429 -15.77 2.53 19.40
CA VAL A 429 -15.57 1.79 18.15
C VAL A 429 -15.17 0.34 18.44
N ARG A 430 -14.25 0.11 19.39
CA ARG A 430 -13.84 -1.24 19.82
C ARG A 430 -15.00 -2.07 20.40
N MET A 431 -15.98 -1.44 21.05
CA MET A 431 -17.18 -2.13 21.56
C MET A 431 -18.23 -2.42 20.48
N ILE A 432 -18.29 -1.63 19.40
CA ILE A 432 -19.27 -1.80 18.32
C ILE A 432 -18.76 -2.76 17.23
N PHE A 433 -17.50 -2.63 16.82
CA PHE A 433 -16.90 -3.38 15.71
C PHE A 433 -15.92 -4.47 16.14
N GLY A 434 -15.57 -4.52 17.44
CA GLY A 434 -14.56 -5.43 17.97
C GLY A 434 -13.15 -4.87 17.95
N ALA A 435 -12.19 -5.71 18.36
CA ALA A 435 -10.77 -5.37 18.47
C ALA A 435 -9.95 -5.68 17.23
N GLN A 436 -10.51 -6.42 16.26
CA GLN A 436 -9.85 -6.89 15.05
C GLN A 436 -9.92 -5.82 13.95
N ASN A 437 -8.87 -5.74 13.14
CA ASN A 437 -8.83 -4.84 12.00
C ASN A 437 -9.74 -5.37 10.89
N VAL A 438 -10.57 -4.49 10.33
CA VAL A 438 -11.45 -4.81 9.19
C VAL A 438 -10.83 -4.30 7.89
N GLU A 439 -10.94 -5.08 6.83
CA GLU A 439 -10.49 -4.67 5.49
C GLU A 439 -11.65 -4.04 4.70
N VAL A 440 -11.32 -3.04 3.89
CA VAL A 440 -12.26 -2.40 2.96
C VAL A 440 -11.84 -2.80 1.55
N SER A 441 -12.65 -3.64 0.91
CA SER A 441 -12.40 -4.23 -0.39
C SER A 441 -12.32 -3.16 -1.47
N ASN A 442 -11.22 -3.15 -2.21
CA ASN A 442 -11.02 -2.21 -3.32
C ASN A 442 -12.01 -2.45 -4.45
N VAL A 443 -12.50 -1.37 -5.06
CA VAL A 443 -13.44 -1.46 -6.18
C VAL A 443 -12.75 -1.98 -7.44
N ALA A 444 -13.46 -2.72 -8.30
CA ALA A 444 -12.92 -3.31 -9.53
C ALA A 444 -12.18 -2.33 -10.49
N TRP A 445 -12.52 -1.04 -10.47
CA TRP A 445 -11.85 0.01 -11.28
C TRP A 445 -10.67 0.70 -10.56
N LEU A 446 -10.49 0.41 -9.27
CA LEU A 446 -9.35 0.82 -8.45
C LEU A 446 -8.36 -0.36 -8.24
N SER A 447 -8.86 -1.60 -8.24
CA SER A 447 -8.05 -2.81 -8.17
C SER A 447 -7.20 -2.97 -9.44
N GLY A 448 -5.89 -2.78 -9.27
CA GLY A 448 -4.91 -2.94 -10.35
C GLY A 448 -3.83 -1.87 -10.30
N ALA A 449 -2.97 -1.88 -11.31
CA ALA A 449 -1.89 -0.92 -11.43
C ALA A 449 -1.62 -0.57 -12.90
N TYR A 450 -1.13 0.65 -13.10
CA TYR A 450 -0.53 1.06 -14.36
C TYR A 450 0.93 0.61 -14.39
N GLN A 451 1.24 -0.37 -15.23
CA GLN A 451 2.61 -0.86 -15.46
C GLN A 451 3.31 0.10 -16.45
N VAL A 452 4.28 0.87 -15.95
CA VAL A 452 5.07 1.81 -16.77
C VAL A 452 6.27 1.10 -17.41
N SER A 453 6.90 0.22 -16.65
CA SER A 453 8.03 -0.65 -17.00
C SER A 453 7.94 -1.95 -16.21
N SER A 454 8.77 -2.95 -16.51
CA SER A 454 8.85 -4.20 -15.74
C SER A 454 9.17 -3.97 -14.25
N SER A 455 9.86 -2.87 -13.94
CA SER A 455 10.24 -2.47 -12.57
C SER A 455 9.38 -1.36 -11.95
N LEU A 456 8.43 -0.74 -12.67
CA LEU A 456 7.60 0.37 -12.16
C LEU A 456 6.11 0.10 -12.32
N VAL A 457 5.53 -0.38 -11.22
CA VAL A 457 4.10 -0.64 -11.05
C VAL A 457 3.48 0.49 -10.23
N LEU A 458 2.52 1.22 -10.80
CA LEU A 458 1.83 2.34 -10.14
C LEU A 458 0.38 1.94 -9.79
N PRO A 459 0.06 1.60 -8.52
CA PRO A 459 -1.30 1.17 -8.15
C PRO A 459 -2.34 2.26 -8.37
N TYR A 460 -3.50 1.92 -8.96
CA TYR A 460 -4.54 2.91 -9.27
C TYR A 460 -5.09 3.59 -8.00
N ASN A 461 -5.22 2.88 -6.89
CA ASN A 461 -5.56 3.46 -5.57
C ASN A 461 -4.67 4.67 -5.22
N ARG A 462 -3.35 4.54 -5.41
CA ARG A 462 -2.39 5.59 -5.06
C ARG A 462 -2.52 6.81 -5.98
N ILE A 463 -2.75 6.59 -7.27
CA ILE A 463 -3.03 7.66 -8.25
C ILE A 463 -4.33 8.38 -7.89
N ALA A 464 -5.39 7.61 -7.59
CA ALA A 464 -6.71 8.13 -7.22
C ALA A 464 -6.64 8.99 -5.95
N ILE A 465 -5.87 8.60 -4.94
CA ILE A 465 -5.68 9.36 -3.70
C ILE A 465 -4.94 10.68 -3.93
N ILE A 466 -3.91 10.69 -4.79
CA ILE A 466 -3.21 11.93 -5.15
C ILE A 466 -4.18 12.88 -5.86
N GLY A 467 -4.94 12.38 -6.84
CA GLY A 467 -5.97 13.16 -7.55
C GLY A 467 -7.07 13.69 -6.61
N PHE A 468 -7.60 12.83 -5.73
CA PHE A 468 -8.59 13.19 -4.73
C PHE A 468 -8.08 14.28 -3.79
N THR A 469 -6.83 14.16 -3.31
CA THR A 469 -6.21 15.18 -2.46
C THR A 469 -6.09 16.53 -3.16
N VAL A 470 -5.68 16.55 -4.43
CA VAL A 470 -5.64 17.78 -5.24
C VAL A 470 -7.03 18.40 -5.39
N ILE A 471 -8.07 17.60 -5.62
CA ILE A 471 -9.46 18.06 -5.70
C ILE A 471 -9.92 18.66 -4.36
N ILE A 472 -9.66 17.99 -3.22
CA ILE A 472 -10.03 18.50 -1.89
C ILE A 472 -9.25 19.77 -1.52
N VAL A 473 -7.96 19.86 -1.85
CA VAL A 473 -7.16 21.09 -1.68
C VAL A 473 -7.78 22.23 -2.50
N ALA A 474 -8.10 22.00 -3.78
CA ALA A 474 -8.70 23.01 -4.65
C ALA A 474 -10.08 23.47 -4.14
N LEU A 475 -10.93 22.52 -3.74
CA LEU A 475 -12.26 22.79 -3.17
C LEU A 475 -12.16 23.57 -1.86
N LEU A 476 -11.22 23.23 -0.98
CA LEU A 476 -10.97 23.93 0.27
C LEU A 476 -10.45 25.37 0.04
N VAL A 477 -9.49 25.54 -0.86
CA VAL A 477 -8.95 26.86 -1.23
C VAL A 477 -10.05 27.73 -1.86
N TYR A 478 -10.92 27.15 -2.69
CA TYR A 478 -12.10 27.82 -3.22
C TYR A 478 -13.07 28.21 -2.09
N LEU A 479 -13.41 27.28 -1.20
CA LEU A 479 -14.32 27.50 -0.08
C LEU A 479 -13.85 28.65 0.83
N LEU A 480 -12.59 28.63 1.26
CA LEU A 480 -12.03 29.62 2.18
C LEU A 480 -11.85 31.02 1.54
N ASN A 481 -11.50 31.08 0.25
CA ASN A 481 -11.22 32.36 -0.41
C ASN A 481 -12.43 33.01 -1.10
N LYS A 482 -13.34 32.21 -1.68
CA LYS A 482 -14.43 32.70 -2.54
C LYS A 482 -15.82 32.68 -1.91
N THR A 483 -16.05 31.97 -0.81
CA THR A 483 -17.40 31.86 -0.20
C THR A 483 -17.61 32.76 1.01
N ARG A 484 -18.89 33.02 1.33
CA ARG A 484 -19.30 33.78 2.52
C ARG A 484 -18.83 33.12 3.83
N PHE A 485 -18.75 31.79 3.86
CA PHE A 485 -18.25 31.04 5.02
C PHE A 485 -16.77 31.36 5.29
N GLY A 486 -15.93 31.30 4.26
CA GLY A 486 -14.52 31.69 4.34
C GLY A 486 -14.29 33.18 4.66
N LEU A 487 -15.23 34.06 4.27
CA LEU A 487 -15.22 35.46 4.69
C LEU A 487 -15.52 35.60 6.20
N PHE A 488 -16.55 34.91 6.72
CA PHE A 488 -16.88 34.94 8.14
C PHE A 488 -15.80 34.32 9.03
N ILE A 489 -15.15 33.24 8.59
CA ILE A 489 -13.99 32.65 9.26
C ILE A 489 -12.90 33.72 9.44
N ARG A 490 -12.49 34.39 8.35
CA ARG A 490 -11.43 35.42 8.40
C ARG A 490 -11.81 36.62 9.27
N ALA A 491 -13.08 37.04 9.26
CA ALA A 491 -13.56 38.10 10.15
C ALA A 491 -13.48 37.70 11.63
N VAL A 492 -13.86 36.46 11.97
CA VAL A 492 -13.82 35.94 13.35
C VAL A 492 -12.39 35.76 13.85
N THR A 493 -11.44 35.34 13.02
CA THR A 493 -10.03 35.21 13.42
C THR A 493 -9.30 36.55 13.52
N GLN A 494 -9.64 37.54 12.69
CA GLN A 494 -9.04 38.88 12.77
C GLN A 494 -9.51 39.66 14.00
N ASN A 495 -10.81 39.71 14.26
CA ASN A 495 -11.36 40.33 15.47
C ASN A 495 -12.72 39.73 15.84
N ARG A 496 -12.68 38.72 16.72
CA ARG A 496 -13.86 38.01 17.25
C ARG A 496 -14.89 38.93 17.92
N GLN A 497 -14.47 40.04 18.56
CA GLN A 497 -15.40 40.96 19.22
C GLN A 497 -16.13 41.83 18.19
N MET A 498 -15.41 42.41 17.24
CA MET A 498 -15.99 43.20 16.15
C MET A 498 -16.91 42.36 15.25
N ALA A 499 -16.51 41.12 14.93
CA ALA A 499 -17.35 40.19 14.17
C ALA A 499 -18.71 39.95 14.85
N LYS A 500 -18.73 39.79 16.18
CA LYS A 500 -19.98 39.68 16.95
C LYS A 500 -20.80 40.97 16.94
N ALA A 501 -20.15 42.14 17.04
CA ALA A 501 -20.83 43.44 17.02
C ALA A 501 -21.57 43.72 15.70
N VAL A 502 -21.04 43.23 14.57
CA VAL A 502 -21.69 43.31 13.24
C VAL A 502 -22.65 42.11 12.99
N GLY A 503 -22.96 41.33 14.02
CA GLY A 503 -23.98 40.26 13.97
C GLY A 503 -23.51 38.92 13.40
N ILE A 504 -22.20 38.71 13.19
CA ILE A 504 -21.68 37.40 12.77
C ILE A 504 -21.76 36.43 13.97
N PRO A 505 -22.48 35.29 13.86
CA PRO A 505 -22.66 34.37 14.97
C PRO A 505 -21.40 33.52 15.18
N SER A 506 -20.36 34.08 15.80
CA SER A 506 -19.02 33.46 15.85
C SER A 506 -19.05 32.01 16.33
N ALA A 507 -19.84 31.67 17.35
CA ALA A 507 -19.96 30.31 17.87
C ALA A 507 -20.56 29.30 16.86
N ARG A 508 -21.36 29.75 15.88
CA ARG A 508 -21.79 28.88 14.77
C ARG A 508 -20.69 28.72 13.74
N ILE A 509 -19.92 29.78 13.47
CA ILE A 509 -18.77 29.72 12.56
C ILE A 509 -17.68 28.80 13.13
N ASP A 510 -17.42 28.87 14.45
CA ASP A 510 -16.49 27.99 15.17
C ASP A 510 -16.90 26.52 15.05
N MET A 511 -18.15 26.20 15.41
CA MET A 511 -18.73 24.85 15.30
C MET A 511 -18.67 24.33 13.86
N MET A 512 -19.05 25.13 12.87
CA MET A 512 -19.00 24.76 11.45
C MET A 512 -17.57 24.58 10.94
N ALA A 513 -16.60 25.40 11.41
CA ALA A 513 -15.20 25.27 11.04
C ALA A 513 -14.57 24.01 11.67
N PHE A 514 -14.94 23.69 12.92
CA PHE A 514 -14.53 22.46 13.57
C PHE A 514 -15.12 21.22 12.86
N GLY A 515 -16.42 21.26 12.55
CA GLY A 515 -17.09 20.23 11.76
C GLY A 515 -16.46 20.06 10.38
N LEU A 516 -16.07 21.14 9.70
CA LEU A 516 -15.34 21.04 8.43
C LEU A 516 -13.96 20.37 8.60
N GLY A 517 -13.18 20.76 9.62
CA GLY A 517 -11.89 20.12 9.90
C GLY A 517 -12.04 18.63 10.22
N SER A 518 -13.09 18.28 10.96
CA SER A 518 -13.46 16.91 11.31
C SER A 518 -13.92 16.10 10.09
N GLY A 519 -14.68 16.71 9.17
CA GLY A 519 -15.09 16.10 7.92
C GLY A 519 -13.92 15.88 6.95
N LEU A 520 -12.95 16.80 6.89
CA LEU A 520 -11.69 16.59 6.17
C LEU A 520 -10.91 15.39 6.75
N ALA A 521 -10.85 15.24 8.08
CA ALA A 521 -10.31 14.04 8.73
C ALA A 521 -11.08 12.77 8.32
N GLY A 522 -12.41 12.82 8.28
CA GLY A 522 -13.23 11.70 7.82
C GLY A 522 -12.91 11.27 6.38
N MET A 523 -12.71 12.22 5.47
CA MET A 523 -12.28 11.93 4.09
C MET A 523 -10.84 11.40 4.02
N ALA A 524 -9.94 11.82 4.91
CA ALA A 524 -8.62 11.22 5.04
C ALA A 524 -8.72 9.75 5.49
N GLY A 525 -9.66 9.44 6.40
CA GLY A 525 -9.99 8.08 6.83
C GLY A 525 -10.53 7.21 5.68
N CYS A 526 -11.41 7.77 4.85
CA CYS A 526 -11.89 7.11 3.64
C CYS A 526 -10.75 6.80 2.66
N ALA A 527 -9.77 7.69 2.49
CA ALA A 527 -8.60 7.45 1.66
C ALA A 527 -7.65 6.39 2.26
N LEU A 528 -7.45 6.40 3.58
CA LEU A 528 -6.65 5.40 4.30
C LEU A 528 -7.21 3.99 4.17
N ALA A 529 -8.54 3.85 4.27
CA ALA A 529 -9.23 2.57 4.13
C ALA A 529 -9.02 1.89 2.76
N GLN A 530 -8.62 2.63 1.71
CA GLN A 530 -8.30 2.07 0.38
C GLN A 530 -6.83 1.64 0.24
N VAL A 531 -6.00 1.77 1.29
CA VAL A 531 -4.55 1.48 1.24
C VAL A 531 -4.11 0.55 2.37
N GLY A 532 -4.85 0.50 3.48
CA GLY A 532 -4.56 -0.40 4.59
C GLY A 532 -5.79 -0.66 5.46
N ASN A 533 -5.65 -1.64 6.35
CA ASN A 533 -6.75 -2.13 7.17
C ASN A 533 -7.20 -1.10 8.22
N VAL A 534 -8.50 -1.10 8.50
CA VAL A 534 -9.14 -0.18 9.43
C VAL A 534 -9.18 -0.82 10.82
N GLY A 535 -8.36 -0.29 11.73
CA GLY A 535 -8.30 -0.71 13.14
C GLY A 535 -8.76 0.39 14.10
N PRO A 536 -9.16 0.05 15.35
CA PRO A 536 -9.52 1.05 16.35
C PRO A 536 -8.36 1.96 16.79
N ASP A 537 -7.11 1.55 16.54
CA ASP A 537 -5.88 2.27 16.86
C ASP A 537 -5.35 3.13 15.69
N LEU A 538 -5.97 3.04 14.50
CA LEU A 538 -5.59 3.78 13.29
C LEU A 538 -5.45 5.29 13.56
N GLY A 539 -6.35 5.86 14.36
CA GLY A 539 -6.32 7.28 14.73
C GLY A 539 -5.03 7.69 15.44
N GLN A 540 -4.50 6.84 16.32
CA GLN A 540 -3.27 7.10 17.09
C GLN A 540 -2.01 6.99 16.23
N THR A 541 -2.00 6.06 15.27
CA THR A 541 -0.88 5.88 14.34
C THR A 541 -0.66 7.13 13.46
N TYR A 542 -1.73 7.76 12.97
CA TYR A 542 -1.64 8.87 12.02
C TYR A 542 -1.70 10.27 12.66
N ILE A 543 -2.21 10.44 13.89
CA ILE A 543 -2.32 11.77 14.51
C ILE A 543 -0.96 12.44 14.74
N ILE A 544 0.08 11.68 15.07
CA ILE A 544 1.43 12.20 15.28
C ILE A 544 1.98 12.77 13.97
N ASP A 545 1.99 11.97 12.90
CA ASP A 545 2.49 12.37 11.58
C ASP A 545 1.68 13.57 11.02
N THR A 546 0.37 13.56 11.23
CA THR A 546 -0.55 14.68 10.89
C THR A 546 -0.19 15.96 11.65
N PHE A 547 0.09 15.88 12.95
CA PHE A 547 0.48 17.04 13.77
C PHE A 547 1.86 17.58 13.35
N LEU A 548 2.84 16.71 13.08
CA LEU A 548 4.16 17.12 12.57
C LEU A 548 4.03 17.91 11.26
N VAL A 549 3.17 17.48 10.33
CA VAL A 549 2.89 18.22 9.09
C VAL A 549 2.34 19.62 9.35
N VAL A 550 1.37 19.77 10.27
CA VAL A 550 0.77 21.09 10.59
C VAL A 550 1.80 22.02 11.23
N VAL A 551 2.61 21.53 12.18
CA VAL A 551 3.60 22.35 12.88
C VAL A 551 4.76 22.74 11.96
N VAL A 552 5.25 21.83 11.11
CA VAL A 552 6.28 22.13 10.11
C VAL A 552 5.76 23.08 9.04
N GLY A 553 4.51 22.91 8.59
CA GLY A 553 3.91 23.77 7.57
C GLY A 553 3.69 25.21 8.06
N GLY A 554 3.28 25.37 9.31
CA GLY A 554 2.85 26.64 9.89
C GLY A 554 1.34 26.64 10.15
N VAL A 555 0.98 27.01 11.37
CA VAL A 555 -0.40 26.94 11.88
C VAL A 555 -1.34 27.82 11.05
N GLY A 556 -2.42 27.23 10.53
CA GLY A 556 -3.43 27.92 9.72
C GLY A 556 -3.01 28.24 8.28
N GLN A 557 -1.84 27.79 7.80
CA GLN A 557 -1.38 28.03 6.43
C GLN A 557 -1.53 26.79 5.53
N VAL A 558 -2.55 26.80 4.67
CA VAL A 558 -2.84 25.69 3.73
C VAL A 558 -1.62 25.37 2.85
N TRP A 559 -0.96 26.37 2.26
CA TRP A 559 0.24 26.17 1.45
C TRP A 559 1.43 25.61 2.24
N GLY A 560 1.51 25.94 3.54
CA GLY A 560 2.50 25.36 4.44
C GLY A 560 2.25 23.88 4.69
N ALA A 561 1.00 23.50 4.97
CA ALA A 561 0.62 22.10 5.11
C ALA A 561 0.91 21.29 3.82
N VAL A 562 0.67 21.85 2.62
CA VAL A 562 1.01 21.20 1.34
C VAL A 562 2.50 20.90 1.23
N LEU A 563 3.38 21.90 1.41
CA LEU A 563 4.82 21.67 1.29
C LEU A 563 5.39 20.80 2.42
N ALA A 564 4.86 20.91 3.64
CA ALA A 564 5.26 20.06 4.76
C ALA A 564 4.82 18.61 4.56
N ALA A 565 3.61 18.36 4.07
CA ALA A 565 3.12 17.01 3.80
C ALA A 565 3.95 16.33 2.69
N LEU A 566 4.21 17.04 1.59
CA LEU A 566 5.07 16.54 0.50
C LEU A 566 6.49 16.29 0.99
N GLY A 567 7.07 17.23 1.73
CA GLY A 567 8.42 17.11 2.30
C GLY A 567 8.55 15.94 3.26
N LEU A 568 7.67 15.82 4.25
CA LEU A 568 7.71 14.77 5.27
C LEU A 568 7.29 13.39 4.72
N GLY A 569 6.28 13.31 3.85
CA GLY A 569 5.84 12.03 3.27
C GLY A 569 6.88 11.43 2.32
N VAL A 570 7.47 12.24 1.42
CA VAL A 570 8.53 11.76 0.53
C VAL A 570 9.81 11.46 1.31
N SER A 571 10.24 12.35 2.20
CA SER A 571 11.46 12.10 3.01
C SER A 571 11.28 10.91 3.95
N GLY A 572 10.07 10.72 4.49
CA GLY A 572 9.70 9.56 5.29
C GLY A 572 9.93 8.27 4.52
N THR A 573 9.21 8.05 3.41
CA THR A 573 9.34 6.83 2.59
C THR A 573 10.77 6.61 2.08
N VAL A 574 11.52 7.67 1.74
CA VAL A 574 12.94 7.54 1.35
C VAL A 574 13.83 7.07 2.51
N LEU A 575 13.61 7.56 3.74
CA LEU A 575 14.32 7.09 4.93
C LEU A 575 13.91 5.65 5.31
N GLU A 576 12.63 5.30 5.19
CA GLU A 576 12.11 3.96 5.52
C GLU A 576 12.83 2.85 4.73
N ILE A 577 13.21 3.13 3.48
CA ILE A 577 13.95 2.20 2.61
C ILE A 577 15.40 2.01 3.09
N GLY A 578 16.10 3.10 3.42
CA GLY A 578 17.53 3.04 3.72
C GLY A 578 17.88 2.60 5.14
N ILE A 579 17.01 2.89 6.12
CA ILE A 579 17.29 2.64 7.55
C ILE A 579 16.14 1.93 8.30
N GLY A 580 15.10 1.48 7.59
CA GLY A 580 13.95 0.80 8.17
C GLY A 580 12.93 1.72 8.83
N ALA A 581 11.67 1.27 8.90
CA ALA A 581 10.53 2.12 9.25
C ALA A 581 10.62 2.80 10.64
N VAL A 582 11.06 2.05 11.66
CA VAL A 582 11.16 2.58 13.03
C VAL A 582 12.23 3.66 13.14
N LEU A 583 13.42 3.41 12.56
CA LEU A 583 14.53 4.36 12.64
C LEU A 583 14.27 5.60 11.77
N ALA A 584 13.61 5.42 10.61
CA ALA A 584 13.11 6.52 9.78
C ALA A 584 12.16 7.46 10.54
N LYS A 585 11.17 6.91 11.27
CA LYS A 585 10.27 7.72 12.11
C LYS A 585 11.01 8.49 13.21
N ILE A 586 12.01 7.86 13.86
CA ILE A 586 12.84 8.54 14.88
C ILE A 586 13.66 9.68 14.26
N VAL A 587 14.34 9.42 13.14
CA VAL A 587 15.15 10.42 12.42
C VAL A 587 14.28 11.58 11.92
N LEU A 588 13.11 11.29 11.36
CA LEU A 588 12.16 12.31 10.90
C LEU A 588 11.64 13.16 12.07
N LEU A 589 11.29 12.56 13.20
CA LEU A 589 10.88 13.29 14.40
C LEU A 589 12.00 14.19 14.95
N VAL A 590 13.25 13.70 15.01
CA VAL A 590 14.42 14.52 15.41
C VAL A 590 14.65 15.67 14.44
N LEU A 591 14.57 15.42 13.12
CA LEU A 591 14.71 16.46 12.08
C LEU A 591 13.62 17.54 12.24
N VAL A 592 12.36 17.14 12.48
CA VAL A 592 11.26 18.07 12.75
C VAL A 592 11.49 18.88 14.02
N ILE A 593 11.96 18.28 15.11
CA ILE A 593 12.29 19.00 16.36
C ILE A 593 13.39 20.05 16.09
N LEU A 594 14.48 19.67 15.40
CA LEU A 594 15.55 20.61 15.03
C LEU A 594 15.07 21.71 14.08
N PHE A 595 14.16 21.39 13.16
CA PHE A 595 13.53 22.38 12.27
C PHE A 595 12.69 23.38 13.08
N ILE A 596 11.86 22.92 14.01
CA ILE A 596 11.01 23.78 14.86
C ILE A 596 11.87 24.67 15.77
N GLN A 597 12.96 24.14 16.35
CA GLN A 597 13.90 24.95 17.13
C GLN A 597 14.52 26.10 16.30
N LYS A 598 14.79 25.86 15.01
CA LYS A 598 15.35 26.86 14.09
C LYS A 598 14.29 27.78 13.47
N ARG A 599 13.05 27.32 13.31
CA ARG A 599 11.90 28.04 12.73
C ARG A 599 10.61 27.71 13.50
N PRO A 600 10.38 28.32 14.67
CA PRO A 600 9.20 28.04 15.51
C PRO A 600 7.88 28.50 14.89
N GLN A 601 7.92 29.29 13.82
CA GLN A 601 6.74 29.76 13.07
C GLN A 601 6.37 28.85 11.87
N GLY A 602 7.07 27.72 11.69
CA GLY A 602 6.89 26.80 10.56
C GLY A 602 7.56 27.28 9.25
N LEU A 603 7.23 26.62 8.13
CA LEU A 603 7.72 26.98 6.79
C LEU A 603 7.22 28.37 6.36
N PHE A 604 5.94 28.67 6.63
CA PHE A 604 5.32 29.95 6.31
C PHE A 604 4.73 30.60 7.56
N ALA A 605 5.44 31.59 8.08
CA ALA A 605 4.89 32.48 9.09
C ALA A 605 3.73 33.31 8.51
N LEU A 606 2.64 33.42 9.27
CA LEU A 606 1.64 34.47 9.06
C LEU A 606 2.35 35.84 9.16
N LYS A 607 2.44 36.57 8.04
CA LYS A 607 2.85 37.99 8.03
C LYS A 607 1.75 38.87 8.64
N GLY A 608 1.48 38.68 9.91
CA GLY A 608 0.78 39.65 10.75
C GLY A 608 1.77 40.71 11.21
N ARG A 609 1.42 41.99 11.02
CA ARG A 609 2.15 43.13 11.60
C ARG A 609 1.77 43.26 13.08
N PHE A 610 2.17 42.25 13.86
CA PHE A 610 1.99 42.17 15.31
C PHE A 610 3.36 42.02 15.97
N VAL A 611 4.16 43.08 15.81
CA VAL A 611 5.28 43.40 16.69
C VAL A 611 4.99 44.80 17.21
N GLU A 612 4.28 44.85 18.32
CA GLU A 612 4.19 45.93 19.31
C GLU A 612 3.92 45.25 20.66
#